data_AF-A0AAD6ABD3-F1
#
_entry.id   AF-A0AAD6ABD3-F1
#
_cell.length_a   1.000
_cell.length_b   1.000
_cell.length_c   1.000
_cell.angle_alpha   90.00
_cell.angle_beta   90.00
_cell.angle_gamma   90.00
#
_symmetry.space_group_name_H-M   'P 1'
#
loop_
_entity.id
_entity.type
_entity.pdbx_description
1 polymer ?
#
loop_
_entity_poly.entity_id
_entity_poly.type
_entity_poly.pdbx_seq_one_letter_code
_entity_poly.pdbx_strand_id
1 'polypeptide(L)'
;MENPYKEPQKGCRLCNVTVDFKNTQLLSQFISPYTGRIYGRHITRLCCRKQKEVAKAVKKSQALGFMSVTHKHPEFMKDPHVCGKHLE
;
A
#
# COMPACT_ATOMS: atom_id res chain seq x y z
N MET A 1 24.22 27.67 -12.43
CA MET A 1 23.36 27.18 -13.52
C MET A 1 22.82 25.83 -13.10
N GLU A 2 21.50 25.66 -12.99
CA GLU A 2 20.93 24.34 -12.72
C GLU A 2 21.04 23.45 -13.95
N ASN A 3 21.19 22.13 -13.78
CA ASN A 3 21.43 21.20 -14.89
C ASN A 3 20.16 21.01 -15.74
N PRO A 4 20.16 21.41 -17.03
CA PRO A 4 18.98 21.34 -17.91
C PRO A 4 18.61 19.90 -18.34
N TYR A 5 19.48 18.91 -18.14
CA TYR A 5 19.22 17.49 -18.45
C TYR A 5 18.74 16.68 -17.24
N LYS A 6 18.49 17.34 -16.10
CA LYS A 6 18.06 16.64 -14.88
C LYS A 6 16.61 16.17 -15.03
N GLU A 7 16.43 14.86 -15.16
CA GLU A 7 15.09 14.27 -15.17
C GLU A 7 14.33 14.56 -13.86
N PRO A 8 13.01 14.72 -13.93
CA PRO A 8 12.19 14.88 -12.73
C PRO A 8 12.25 13.63 -11.86
N GLN A 9 12.27 13.82 -10.54
CA GLN A 9 12.29 12.72 -9.58
C GLN A 9 11.03 11.86 -9.74
N LYS A 10 11.20 10.58 -10.07
CA LYS A 10 10.09 9.63 -10.21
C LYS A 10 9.44 9.39 -8.84
N GLY A 11 8.22 9.88 -8.68
CA GLY A 11 7.42 9.67 -7.47
C GLY A 11 6.93 8.24 -7.32
N CYS A 12 6.58 7.86 -6.09
CA CYS A 12 5.84 6.63 -5.82
C CYS A 12 4.39 6.71 -6.33
N ARG A 13 3.76 5.55 -6.53
CA ARG A 13 2.36 5.44 -6.98
C ARG A 13 1.34 6.17 -6.09
N LEU A 14 1.61 6.31 -4.79
CA LEU A 14 0.74 6.99 -3.84
C LEU A 14 1.20 8.39 -3.47
N CYS A 15 2.20 8.96 -4.14
CA CYS A 15 2.82 10.20 -3.66
C CYS A 15 1.87 11.41 -3.67
N ASN A 16 0.89 11.42 -4.57
CA ASN A 16 -0.14 12.47 -4.68
C ASN A 16 -1.53 12.02 -4.17
N VAL A 17 -1.62 10.83 -3.55
CA VAL A 17 -2.90 10.26 -3.08
C VAL A 17 -2.96 10.36 -1.55
N THR A 18 -4.10 10.83 -1.03
CA THR A 18 -4.40 10.84 0.41
C THR A 18 -4.77 9.43 0.87
N VAL A 19 -4.07 8.92 1.90
CA VAL A 19 -4.29 7.57 2.41
C VAL A 19 -5.14 7.65 3.67
N ASP A 20 -6.38 7.17 3.57
CA ASP A 20 -7.33 7.12 4.69
C ASP A 20 -7.52 5.69 5.20
N PHE A 21 -7.68 5.55 6.52
CA PHE A 21 -7.96 4.27 7.17
C PHE A 21 -9.36 3.72 6.82
N LYS A 22 -10.26 4.57 6.32
CA LYS A 22 -11.62 4.20 5.90
C LYS A 22 -11.64 3.50 4.53
N ASN A 23 -10.63 3.75 3.68
CA ASN A 23 -10.57 3.15 2.35
C ASN A 23 -9.94 1.75 2.44
N THR A 24 -10.76 0.77 2.82
CA THR A 24 -10.33 -0.62 2.98
C THR A 24 -9.88 -1.24 1.67
N GLN A 25 -10.50 -0.88 0.54
CA GLN A 25 -10.13 -1.38 -0.78
C GLN A 25 -8.67 -1.03 -1.12
N LEU A 26 -8.27 0.24 -0.95
CA LEU A 26 -6.89 0.68 -1.19
C LEU A 26 -5.90 -0.04 -0.26
N LEU A 27 -6.21 -0.11 1.03
CA LEU A 27 -5.33 -0.72 2.03
C LEU A 27 -5.17 -2.24 1.81
N SER A 28 -6.23 -2.89 1.32
CA SER A 28 -6.25 -4.31 1.05
C SER A 28 -5.25 -4.74 -0.05
N GLN A 29 -4.81 -3.81 -0.90
CA GLN A 29 -3.82 -4.06 -1.96
C GLN A 29 -2.39 -4.15 -1.41
N PHE A 30 -2.15 -3.68 -0.18
CA PHE A 30 -0.83 -3.66 0.47
C PHE A 30 -0.66 -4.75 1.55
N ILE A 31 -1.62 -5.67 1.65
CA ILE A 31 -1.60 -6.81 2.58
C ILE A 31 -1.57 -8.14 1.82
N SER A 32 -1.02 -9.16 2.45
CA SER A 32 -1.07 -10.53 1.96
C SER A 32 -2.51 -11.07 2.04
N PRO A 33 -3.02 -11.69 0.95
CA PRO A 33 -4.40 -12.17 0.90
C PRO A 33 -4.71 -13.24 1.95
N TYR A 34 -3.77 -14.14 2.21
CA TYR A 34 -3.98 -15.30 3.09
C TYR A 34 -3.48 -15.10 4.53
N THR A 35 -2.55 -14.15 4.76
CA THR A 35 -1.95 -13.96 6.09
C THR A 35 -2.27 -12.61 6.72
N GLY A 36 -2.85 -11.67 5.96
CA GLY A 36 -3.15 -10.32 6.43
C GLY A 36 -1.91 -9.47 6.78
N ARG A 37 -0.70 -9.99 6.53
CA ARG A 37 0.57 -9.31 6.79
C ARG A 37 0.77 -8.16 5.81
N ILE A 38 1.22 -7.01 6.31
CA ILE A 38 1.55 -5.83 5.49
C ILE A 38 2.83 -6.09 4.70
N TYR A 39 2.81 -5.86 3.39
CA TYR A 39 3.98 -6.01 2.54
C TYR A 39 5.08 -4.99 2.87
N GLY A 40 6.33 -5.42 2.78
CA GLY A 40 7.50 -4.56 2.97
C GLY A 40 7.75 -3.60 1.79
N ARG A 41 8.55 -2.56 2.03
CA ARG A 41 8.89 -1.53 1.03
C ARG A 41 9.48 -2.09 -0.27
N HIS A 42 10.25 -3.18 -0.18
CA HIS A 42 10.86 -3.83 -1.34
C HIS A 42 9.81 -4.42 -2.32
N ILE A 43 8.61 -4.75 -1.82
CA ILE A 43 7.49 -5.28 -2.61
C ILE A 43 6.54 -4.16 -3.05
N THR A 44 6.15 -3.27 -2.13
CA THR A 44 5.18 -2.19 -2.40
C THR A 44 5.73 -1.10 -3.31
N ARG A 45 7.06 -0.90 -3.29
CA ARG A 45 7.79 0.15 -4.02
C ARG A 45 7.28 1.56 -3.70
N LEU A 46 6.84 1.77 -2.46
CA LEU A 46 6.42 3.09 -1.96
C LEU A 46 7.59 3.89 -1.37
N CYS A 47 7.44 5.22 -1.35
CA CYS A 47 8.32 6.10 -0.58
C CYS A 47 8.19 5.79 0.92
N CYS A 48 9.25 6.04 1.70
CA CYS A 48 9.24 5.80 3.15
C CYS A 48 8.06 6.48 3.87
N ARG A 49 7.73 7.71 3.47
CA ARG A 49 6.62 8.48 4.03
C ARG A 49 5.28 7.76 3.82
N LYS A 50 4.98 7.40 2.57
CA LYS A 50 3.73 6.72 2.20
C LYS A 50 3.64 5.30 2.76
N GLN A 51 4.75 4.56 2.83
CA GLN A 51 4.76 3.25 3.47
C GLN A 51 4.38 3.33 4.96
N LYS A 52 4.88 4.34 5.68
CA LYS A 52 4.52 4.58 7.09
C LYS A 52 3.06 5.00 7.24
N GLU A 53 2.56 5.86 6.35
CA GLU A 53 1.14 6.28 6.32
C GLU A 53 0.22 5.07 6.10
N VAL A 54 0.50 4.24 5.09
CA VAL A 54 -0.26 3.00 4.81
C VAL A 54 -0.21 2.06 6.01
N ALA A 55 0.96 1.80 6.58
CA ALA A 55 1.07 0.90 7.73
C ALA A 55 0.27 1.41 8.95
N LYS A 56 0.26 2.72 9.21
CA LYS A 56 -0.57 3.32 10.27
C LYS A 56 -2.06 3.20 9.94
N ALA A 57 -2.46 3.46 8.71
CA ALA A 57 -3.84 3.37 8.26
C ALA A 57 -4.37 1.92 8.34
N VAL A 58 -3.59 0.92 7.91
CA VAL A 58 -3.93 -0.51 8.06
C VAL A 58 -4.15 -0.86 9.52
N LYS A 59 -3.20 -0.53 10.41
CA LYS A 59 -3.31 -0.84 11.84
C LYS A 59 -4.51 -0.16 12.49
N LYS A 60 -4.79 1.09 12.10
CA LYS A 60 -5.98 1.83 12.58
C LYS A 60 -7.28 1.21 12.08
N SER A 61 -7.32 0.83 10.80
CA SER A 61 -8.47 0.13 10.19
C SER A 61 -8.73 -1.21 10.87
N GLN A 62 -7.68 -1.95 11.22
CA GLN A 62 -7.78 -3.21 11.96
C GLN A 62 -8.28 -3.02 13.39
N ALA A 63 -7.73 -2.04 14.12
CA ALA A 63 -8.14 -1.75 15.49
C ALA A 63 -9.60 -1.27 15.61
N LEU A 64 -10.10 -0.57 14.59
CA LEU A 64 -11.47 -0.08 14.53
C LEU A 64 -12.47 -1.10 13.92
N GLY A 65 -11.99 -2.26 13.46
CA GLY A 65 -12.85 -3.31 12.90
C GLY A 65 -13.29 -3.09 11.45
N PHE A 66 -12.71 -2.13 10.72
CA PHE A 66 -13.00 -1.93 9.29
C PHE A 66 -12.37 -3.01 8.40
N MET A 67 -11.29 -3.65 8.85
CA MET A 67 -10.56 -4.66 8.07
C MET A 67 -10.07 -5.79 8.97
N SER A 68 -10.11 -7.02 8.45
CA SER A 68 -9.60 -8.21 9.14
C SER A 68 -8.08 -8.18 9.30
N VAL A 69 -7.61 -8.79 10.39
CA VAL A 69 -6.17 -8.91 10.71
C VAL A 69 -5.55 -10.13 10.04
N THR A 70 -6.31 -11.21 9.90
CA THR A 70 -5.80 -12.54 9.53
C THR A 70 -5.81 -12.81 8.03
N HIS A 71 -6.73 -12.20 7.29
CA HIS A 71 -6.91 -12.44 5.86
C HIS A 71 -7.45 -11.18 5.17
N LYS A 72 -7.37 -11.13 3.85
CA LYS A 72 -8.01 -10.10 3.03
C LYS A 72 -9.50 -10.42 2.85
N HIS A 73 -10.34 -9.39 2.81
CA HIS A 73 -11.76 -9.56 2.54
C HIS A 73 -11.99 -10.21 1.15
N PRO A 74 -12.88 -11.21 1.01
CA PRO A 74 -13.09 -11.93 -0.25
C PRO A 74 -13.43 -11.05 -1.45
N GLU A 75 -14.19 -9.97 -1.22
CA GLU A 75 -14.58 -9.01 -2.27
C GLU A 75 -13.37 -8.36 -2.95
N PHE A 76 -12.32 -8.06 -2.18
CA PHE A 76 -11.13 -7.38 -2.69
C PHE A 76 -10.09 -8.34 -3.26
N MET A 77 -10.32 -9.66 -3.25
CA MET A 77 -9.34 -10.62 -3.79
C MET A 77 -9.12 -10.47 -5.30
N LYS A 78 -10.11 -9.95 -6.02
CA LYS A 78 -10.05 -9.75 -7.48
C LYS A 78 -9.43 -8.42 -7.90
N ASP A 79 -9.02 -7.58 -6.95
CA ASP A 79 -8.37 -6.29 -7.23
C ASP A 79 -7.01 -6.48 -7.95
N PRO A 80 -6.61 -5.52 -8.82
CA PRO A 80 -5.33 -5.60 -9.50
C PRO A 80 -4.16 -5.62 -8.50
N HIS A 81 -3.20 -6.52 -8.75
CA HIS A 81 -1.98 -6.62 -7.93
C HIS A 81 -1.07 -5.41 -8.17
N VAL A 82 -1.09 -4.47 -7.22
CA VAL A 82 -0.21 -3.30 -7.25
C VAL A 82 1.20 -3.65 -6.79
N CYS A 83 1.32 -4.52 -5.79
CA CYS A 83 2.60 -4.98 -5.25
C CYS A 83 3.29 -5.93 -6.26
N GLY A 84 4.61 -5.82 -6.42
CA GLY A 84 5.35 -6.47 -7.51
C GLY A 84 5.12 -7.99 -7.62
N LYS A 85 5.10 -8.49 -8.86
CA LYS A 85 4.89 -9.91 -9.23
C LYS A 85 6.09 -10.79 -8.83
N HIS A 86 6.34 -10.95 -7.54
CA HIS A 86 7.29 -11.93 -7.02
C HIS A 86 6.61 -12.64 -5.85
N LEU A 87 5.58 -13.40 -6.19
CA LEU A 87 4.92 -14.39 -5.36
C LEU A 87 4.64 -15.60 -6.27
N GLU A 88 5.72 -16.09 -6.86
CA GLU A 88 5.92 -17.50 -7.20
C GLU A 88 7.15 -17.96 -6.40
#